data_AF-A0ABD2NF72-F1
#
_entry.id   AF-A0ABD2NF72-F1
#
_cell.length_a   1.000
_cell.length_b   1.000
_cell.length_c   1.000
_cell.angle_alpha   90.00
_cell.angle_beta   90.00
_cell.angle_gamma   90.00
#
_symmetry.space_group_name_H-M   'P 1'
#
loop_
_entity.id
_entity.type
_entity.pdbx_description
1 polymer ?
#
loop_
_entity_poly.entity_id
_entity_poly.type
_entity_poly.pdbx_seq_one_letter_code
_entity_poly.pdbx_strand_id
1 'polypeptide(L)'
;MGPRKQWSQIQLENALEAINEGQSQRAASKEFKVPRRTLKRYLNNGLSEKRLGRPSILSVQQERDFVQRIKRYCEVGLPLTPKLVRRQMFKYCQKHSQPI
;
A
#
# COMPACT_ATOMS: atom_id res chain seq x y z
N MET A 1 16.23 17.07 -2.43
CA MET A 1 15.31 15.98 -2.84
C MET A 1 13.99 16.61 -3.29
N GLY A 2 13.59 16.45 -4.55
CA GLY A 2 12.30 16.96 -5.04
C GLY A 2 11.12 16.02 -4.69
N PRO A 3 9.88 16.51 -4.71
CA PRO A 3 8.70 15.68 -4.44
C PRO A 3 8.57 14.57 -5.49
N ARG A 4 8.57 13.32 -5.03
CA ARG A 4 8.57 12.11 -5.87
C ARG A 4 7.21 11.83 -6.54
N LYS A 5 6.14 12.54 -6.17
CA LYS A 5 4.79 12.43 -6.72
C LYS A 5 4.11 13.81 -6.64
N GLN A 6 3.82 14.42 -7.79
CA GLN A 6 3.15 15.73 -7.89
C GLN A 6 1.66 15.63 -8.27
N TRP A 7 1.20 14.42 -8.60
CA TRP A 7 -0.16 14.15 -9.02
C TRP A 7 -0.90 13.37 -7.92
N SER A 8 -2.18 13.67 -7.75
CA SER A 8 -3.06 13.00 -6.78
C SER A 8 -3.57 11.66 -7.31
N GLN A 9 -4.07 10.82 -6.42
CA GLN A 9 -4.67 9.54 -6.80
C GLN A 9 -5.90 9.72 -7.71
N ILE A 10 -6.75 10.71 -7.39
CA ILE A 10 -7.95 11.06 -8.17
C ILE A 10 -7.58 11.47 -9.60
N GLN A 11 -6.53 12.28 -9.79
CA GLN A 11 -6.05 12.66 -11.12
C GLN A 11 -5.57 11.46 -11.95
N LEU A 12 -5.01 10.43 -11.29
CA LEU A 12 -4.61 9.20 -11.98
C LEU A 12 -5.83 8.39 -12.41
N GLU A 13 -6.82 8.24 -11.53
CA GLU A 13 -8.05 7.48 -11.81
C GLU A 13 -8.83 8.11 -12.95
N ASN A 14 -9.10 9.41 -12.90
CA ASN A 14 -9.79 10.14 -13.97
C ASN A 14 -9.02 10.04 -15.31
N ALA A 15 -7.68 10.10 -15.28
CA ALA A 15 -6.88 9.96 -16.48
C ALA A 15 -6.93 8.55 -17.09
N LEU A 16 -7.09 7.51 -16.26
CA LEU A 16 -7.22 6.13 -16.72
C LEU A 16 -8.63 5.86 -17.27
N GLU A 17 -9.66 6.40 -16.63
CA GLU A 17 -11.04 6.36 -17.13
C GLU A 17 -11.15 7.01 -18.50
N ALA A 18 -10.62 8.21 -18.67
CA ALA A 18 -10.66 8.91 -19.96
C ALA A 18 -9.92 8.13 -21.07
N ILE A 19 -8.84 7.42 -20.73
CA ILE A 19 -8.15 6.54 -21.69
C ILE A 19 -9.02 5.32 -22.05
N ASN A 20 -9.73 4.74 -21.09
CA ASN A 20 -10.67 3.64 -21.35
C ASN A 20 -11.86 4.09 -22.22
N GLU A 21 -12.30 5.34 -22.08
CA GLU A 21 -13.33 5.97 -22.92
C GLU A 21 -12.85 6.27 -24.35
N GLY A 22 -11.56 6.09 -24.64
CA GLY A 22 -10.97 6.23 -25.97
C GLY A 22 -10.05 7.45 -26.15
N GLN A 23 -9.78 8.24 -25.10
CA GLN A 23 -8.77 9.29 -25.19
C GLN A 23 -7.36 8.71 -25.36
N SER A 24 -6.51 9.43 -26.11
CA SER A 24 -5.10 9.06 -26.23
C SER A 24 -4.33 9.35 -24.92
N GLN A 25 -3.33 8.51 -24.61
CA GLN A 25 -2.44 8.72 -23.45
C GLN A 25 -1.77 10.11 -23.41
N ARG A 26 -1.58 10.75 -24.58
CA ARG A 26 -1.02 12.11 -24.67
C ARG A 26 -2.03 13.16 -24.25
N ALA A 27 -3.30 13.02 -24.66
CA ALA A 27 -4.38 13.93 -24.29
C ALA A 27 -4.63 13.88 -22.77
N ALA A 28 -4.85 12.68 -22.23
CA ALA A 28 -5.07 12.47 -20.80
C ALA A 28 -3.88 12.97 -19.94
N SER A 29 -2.65 12.81 -20.41
CA SER A 29 -1.47 13.32 -19.69
C SER A 29 -1.45 14.85 -19.57
N LYS A 30 -1.91 15.56 -20.61
CA LYS A 30 -1.97 17.03 -20.62
C LYS A 30 -3.14 17.55 -19.77
N GLU A 31 -4.28 16.89 -19.85
CA GLU A 31 -5.51 17.25 -19.15
C GLU A 31 -5.38 17.06 -17.63
N PHE A 32 -4.97 15.87 -17.20
CA PHE A 32 -4.90 15.51 -15.78
C PHE A 32 -3.53 15.76 -15.13
N LYS A 33 -2.56 16.31 -15.88
CA LYS A 33 -1.18 16.59 -15.44
C LYS A 33 -0.44 15.37 -14.87
N VAL A 34 -0.85 14.16 -15.27
CA VAL A 34 -0.17 12.92 -14.92
C VAL A 34 0.84 12.57 -16.02
N PRO A 35 2.12 12.32 -15.72
CA PRO A 35 3.10 11.98 -16.75
C PRO A 35 2.71 10.73 -17.55
N ARG A 36 2.83 10.77 -18.88
CA ARG A 36 2.51 9.65 -19.77
C ARG A 36 3.17 8.31 -19.38
N ARG A 37 4.42 8.33 -18.90
CA ARG A 37 5.11 7.12 -18.43
C ARG A 37 4.40 6.48 -17.24
N THR A 38 3.81 7.29 -16.37
CA THR A 38 2.98 6.84 -15.25
C THR A 38 1.72 6.16 -15.78
N LEU A 39 0.97 6.82 -16.67
CA LEU A 39 -0.24 6.25 -17.27
C LEU A 39 0.04 4.91 -17.96
N LYS A 40 1.10 4.83 -18.80
CA LYS A 40 1.53 3.58 -19.43
C LYS A 40 1.87 2.49 -18.41
N ARG A 41 2.56 2.83 -17.32
CA ARG A 41 2.88 1.87 -16.24
C ARG A 41 1.61 1.32 -15.59
N TYR A 42 0.64 2.18 -15.29
CA TYR A 42 -0.62 1.77 -14.65
C TYR A 42 -1.53 0.97 -15.59
N LEU A 43 -1.53 1.26 -16.89
CA LEU A 43 -2.23 0.43 -17.88
C LEU A 43 -1.64 -0.98 -17.98
N ASN A 44 -0.31 -1.08 -17.94
CA ASN A 44 0.37 -2.39 -18.06
C ASN A 44 0.32 -3.21 -16.76
N ASN A 45 0.44 -2.57 -15.60
CA ASN A 45 0.59 -3.25 -14.31
C ASN A 45 -0.67 -3.18 -13.41
N GLY A 46 -1.73 -2.51 -13.86
CA GLY A 46 -2.91 -2.18 -13.08
C GLY A 46 -2.67 -1.09 -12.01
N LEU A 47 -3.72 -0.77 -11.24
CA LEU A 47 -3.73 0.16 -10.10
C LEU A 47 -2.96 -0.34 -8.87
N SER A 48 -1.95 -1.20 -9.05
CA SER A 48 -1.13 -1.71 -7.97
C SER A 48 -0.31 -0.57 -7.34
N GLU A 49 -0.58 -0.29 -6.06
CA GLU A 49 0.23 0.62 -5.27
C GLU A 49 1.69 0.15 -5.27
N LYS A 50 2.61 1.06 -5.57
CA LYS A 50 4.03 0.76 -5.49
C LYS A 50 4.40 0.57 -4.02
N ARG A 51 4.49 -0.68 -3.56
CA ARG A 51 5.10 -1.01 -2.27
C ARG A 51 6.56 -0.58 -2.31
N LEU A 52 6.87 0.44 -1.51
CA LEU A 52 8.24 0.91 -1.33
C LEU A 52 8.89 0.05 -0.24
N GLY A 53 10.10 -0.46 -0.50
CA GLY A 53 10.88 -1.24 0.48
C GLY A 53 10.66 -2.75 0.40
N ARG A 54 11.18 -3.46 1.43
CA ARG A 54 11.11 -4.92 1.54
C ARG A 54 9.64 -5.35 1.73
N PRO A 55 9.16 -6.38 1.02
CA PRO A 55 7.82 -6.91 1.27
C PRO A 55 7.72 -7.40 2.72
N SER A 56 6.54 -7.22 3.33
CA SER A 56 6.23 -7.79 4.64
C SER A 56 6.27 -9.31 4.58
N ILE A 57 6.71 -9.95 5.67
CA ILE A 57 6.66 -11.40 5.84
C ILE A 57 5.19 -11.84 6.00
N LEU A 58 4.38 -11.02 6.67
CA LEU A 58 2.97 -11.27 6.88
C LEU A 58 2.11 -10.88 5.68
N SER A 59 1.04 -11.64 5.44
CA SER A 59 -0.04 -11.23 4.55
C SER A 59 -0.86 -10.09 5.17
N VAL A 60 -1.58 -9.34 4.32
CA VAL A 60 -2.45 -8.23 4.77
C VAL A 60 -3.47 -8.70 5.80
N GLN A 61 -4.00 -9.92 5.66
CA GLN A 61 -4.96 -10.47 6.62
C GLN A 61 -4.29 -10.78 7.96
N GLN A 62 -3.10 -11.37 7.94
CA GLN A 62 -2.33 -11.66 9.16
C GLN A 62 -1.96 -10.39 9.92
N GLU A 63 -1.57 -9.34 9.20
CA GLU A 63 -1.30 -8.02 9.80
C GLU A 63 -2.55 -7.44 10.48
N ARG A 64 -3.71 -7.53 9.84
CA ARG A 64 -4.99 -7.09 10.41
C ARG A 64 -5.33 -7.84 11.70
N ASP A 65 -5.24 -9.17 11.67
CA ASP A 65 -5.51 -10.02 12.83
C ASP A 65 -4.56 -9.70 13.99
N PHE A 66 -3.27 -9.46 13.68
CA PHE A 66 -2.28 -9.07 14.68
C PHE A 66 -2.58 -7.69 15.28
N VAL A 67 -2.89 -6.70 14.45
CA VAL A 67 -3.25 -5.35 14.90
C VAL A 67 -4.49 -5.37 15.79
N GLN A 68 -5.51 -6.17 15.47
CA GLN A 68 -6.69 -6.32 16.32
C GLN A 68 -6.34 -6.88 17.70
N ARG A 69 -5.48 -7.90 17.79
CA ARG A 69 -5.00 -8.42 19.08
C ARG A 69 -4.22 -7.38 19.88
N ILE A 70 -3.39 -6.59 19.20
CA ILE A 70 -2.64 -5.51 19.85
C ILE A 70 -3.58 -4.44 20.41
N LYS A 71 -4.60 -4.03 19.65
CA LYS A 71 -5.63 -3.10 20.14
C LYS A 71 -6.37 -3.65 21.35
N ARG A 72 -6.71 -4.95 21.34
CA ARG A 72 -7.34 -5.63 22.47
C ARG A 72 -6.47 -5.57 23.74
N TYR A 73 -5.16 -5.68 23.63
CA TYR A 73 -4.28 -5.52 24.79
C TYR A 73 -4.36 -4.13 25.40
N CYS A 74 -4.47 -3.09 24.58
CA CYS A 74 -4.68 -1.72 25.08
C CYS A 74 -6.03 -1.57 25.80
N GLU A 75 -7.10 -2.16 25.27
CA GLU A 75 -8.44 -2.12 25.89
C GLU A 75 -8.47 -2.78 27.28
N VAL A 76 -7.67 -3.83 27.47
CA VAL A 76 -7.57 -4.56 28.75
C VAL A 76 -6.63 -3.84 29.74
N GLY A 77 -6.05 -2.69 29.36
CA GLY A 77 -5.18 -1.89 30.22
C GLY A 77 -3.71 -2.33 30.22
N LEU A 78 -3.29 -3.17 29.26
CA LEU A 78 -1.89 -3.56 29.13
C LEU A 78 -1.10 -2.45 28.41
N PRO A 79 0.04 -1.99 28.95
CA PRO A 79 0.85 -0.98 28.30
C PRO A 79 1.51 -1.54 27.03
N LEU A 80 1.21 -0.91 25.89
CA LEU A 80 1.76 -1.32 24.60
C LEU A 80 3.19 -0.82 24.43
N THR A 81 4.17 -1.65 24.79
CA THR A 81 5.59 -1.35 24.59
C THR A 81 6.14 -1.97 23.29
N PRO A 82 7.13 -1.35 22.63
CA PRO A 82 7.77 -1.92 21.44
C PRO A 82 8.40 -3.31 21.69
N LYS A 83 8.85 -3.58 22.92
CA LYS A 83 9.39 -4.90 23.32
C LYS A 83 8.30 -5.95 23.33
N LEU A 84 7.12 -5.61 23.85
CA LEU A 84 5.97 -6.50 23.87
C LEU A 84 5.47 -6.80 22.45
N VAL A 85 5.32 -5.78 21.60
CA VAL A 85 4.88 -5.95 20.21
C VAL A 85 5.82 -6.89 19.45
N ARG A 86 7.14 -6.67 19.54
CA ARG A 86 8.14 -7.56 18.91
C ARG A 86 8.07 -8.99 19.42
N ARG A 87 7.91 -9.18 20.74
CA ARG A 87 7.76 -10.53 21.33
C ARG A 87 6.48 -11.22 20.86
N GLN A 88 5.37 -10.50 20.78
CA GLN A 88 4.11 -11.06 20.29
C GLN A 88 4.16 -11.39 18.80
N MET A 89 4.82 -10.54 18.02
CA MET A 89 5.06 -10.76 16.58
C MET A 89 5.89 -12.03 16.35
N PHE A 90 6.98 -12.20 17.10
CA PHE A 90 7.80 -13.41 17.03
C PHE A 90 6.98 -14.68 17.33
N LYS A 91 6.19 -14.65 18.42
CA LYS A 91 5.29 -15.77 18.77
C LYS A 91 4.23 -16.03 17.69
N TYR A 92 3.71 -14.98 17.06
CA TYR A 92 2.75 -15.07 15.98
C TYR A 92 3.37 -15.78 14.77
N CYS A 93 4.57 -15.37 14.34
CA CYS A 93 5.29 -15.99 13.24
C CYS A 93 5.62 -17.46 13.50
N GLN A 94 6.07 -17.79 14.72
CA GLN A 94 6.32 -19.18 15.12
C GLN A 94 5.06 -20.06 15.02
N LYS A 95 3.91 -19.55 15.47
CA LYS A 95 2.63 -20.28 15.43
C LYS A 95 2.14 -20.56 14.00
N HIS A 96 2.43 -19.66 13.07
CA HIS A 96 1.99 -19.76 11.68
C HIS A 96 3.06 -20.37 10.75
N SER A 97 4.12 -20.97 11.29
CA SER A 97 5.21 -21.64 10.55
C SER A 97 5.82 -20.78 9.44
N GLN A 98 5.94 -19.47 9.66
CA GLN A 98 6.57 -18.57 8.69
C GLN A 98 8.07 -18.44 8.96
N PRO A 99 8.92 -18.47 7.91
CA PRO A 99 10.36 -18.30 8.08
C PRO A 99 10.67 -16.91 8.62
N ILE A 100 11.48 -16.85 9.68
CA ILE A 100 11.97 -15.63 10.33
C ILE A 100 13.33 -15.27 9.74
#